data_AF-A0A535X2J9-F1
#
_entry.id   AF-A0A535X2J9-F1
#
_cell.length_a   1.000
_cell.length_b   1.000
_cell.length_c   1.000
_cell.angle_alpha   90.00
_cell.angle_beta   90.00
_cell.angle_gamma   90.00
#
_symmetry.space_group_name_H-M   'P 1'
#
loop_
_entity.id
_entity.type
_entity.pdbx_description
1 polymer ?
#
loop_
_entity_poly.entity_id
_entity_poly.type
_entity_poly.pdbx_seq_one_letter_code
_entity_poly.pdbx_strand_id
1 'polypeptide(L)'
;MSRLDPARARRQADEGSTLVLLHRGEVADGALRTGELDVDGVLHAHEPDAALAGHLVALLFAASGPIGVADAARLLAIPVERVGDLCELLDREPPTGLALQRFDDRLSLTTAPRSAAIVERYLGAPPPVRLSRAAL
;
A
#
# COMPACT_ATOMS: atom_id res chain seq x y z
N MET A 1 -26.46 29.80 -36.22
CA MET A 1 -25.18 29.44 -35.58
C MET A 1 -25.20 29.90 -34.12
N SER A 2 -25.26 28.95 -33.18
CA SER A 2 -24.64 28.96 -31.83
C SER A 2 -25.00 30.11 -30.87
N ARG A 3 -25.47 29.93 -29.63
CA ARG A 3 -25.74 28.76 -28.77
C ARG A 3 -26.68 29.27 -27.66
N LEU A 4 -27.68 28.46 -27.29
CA LEU A 4 -28.51 28.66 -26.11
C LEU A 4 -27.68 28.44 -24.84
N ASP A 5 -27.84 29.35 -23.88
CA ASP A 5 -27.50 29.20 -22.47
C ASP A 5 -28.67 28.51 -21.74
N PRO A 6 -28.42 27.39 -21.03
CA PRO A 6 -29.36 26.87 -20.07
C PRO A 6 -28.73 26.75 -18.67
N ALA A 7 -28.56 27.88 -17.99
CA ALA A 7 -28.70 27.93 -16.54
C ALA A 7 -30.15 27.57 -16.13
N ARG A 8 -30.53 26.28 -16.17
CA ARG A 8 -31.58 25.65 -15.33
C ARG A 8 -31.95 24.23 -15.79
N ALA A 9 -31.24 23.24 -15.24
CA ALA A 9 -31.79 21.93 -14.93
C ALA A 9 -31.00 21.41 -13.71
N ARG A 10 -31.18 22.02 -12.53
CA ARG A 10 -32.19 21.67 -11.52
C ARG A 10 -32.00 20.23 -10.99
N ARG A 11 -31.43 20.19 -9.77
CA ARG A 11 -31.62 19.18 -8.70
C ARG A 11 -30.94 17.81 -8.94
N GLN A 12 -29.97 17.45 -8.11
CA GLN A 12 -30.12 16.78 -6.80
C GLN A 12 -30.46 15.29 -6.97
N ALA A 13 -29.66 14.46 -6.28
CA ALA A 13 -29.58 12.99 -6.27
C ALA A 13 -28.60 12.48 -7.35
N ASP A 14 -27.53 11.75 -7.04
CA ASP A 14 -27.50 10.66 -6.07
C ASP A 14 -26.10 10.46 -5.46
N GLU A 15 -26.10 9.84 -4.29
CA GLU A 15 -24.99 9.56 -3.39
C GLU A 15 -23.97 8.57 -3.99
N GLY A 16 -22.71 8.61 -3.52
CA GLY A 16 -21.88 7.40 -3.47
C GLY A 16 -20.60 7.30 -4.31
N SER A 17 -20.18 8.32 -5.05
CA SER A 17 -18.89 8.25 -5.77
C SER A 17 -17.74 8.78 -4.94
N THR A 18 -17.21 7.93 -4.05
CA THR A 18 -15.85 8.09 -3.52
C THR A 18 -14.89 8.13 -4.71
N LEU A 19 -14.42 9.32 -5.02
CA LEU A 19 -13.37 9.56 -6.00
C LEU A 19 -12.07 8.96 -5.43
N VAL A 20 -11.76 7.72 -5.79
CA VAL A 20 -10.43 7.17 -5.55
C VAL A 20 -9.49 7.84 -6.54
N LEU A 21 -8.73 8.83 -6.05
CA LEU A 21 -7.60 9.40 -6.76
C LEU A 21 -6.55 8.30 -6.95
N LEU A 22 -6.63 7.60 -8.08
CA LEU A 22 -5.55 6.75 -8.58
C LEU A 22 -4.37 7.68 -8.89
N HIS A 23 -3.34 7.61 -8.05
CA HIS A 23 -2.08 8.28 -8.30
C HIS A 23 -1.46 7.64 -9.55
N ARG A 24 -1.69 8.26 -10.71
CA ARG A 24 -0.89 7.99 -11.91
C ARG A 24 0.51 8.55 -11.65
N GLY A 25 1.43 7.66 -11.29
CA GLY A 25 2.86 7.92 -11.36
C GLY A 25 3.24 8.13 -12.82
N GLU A 26 3.85 9.28 -13.08
CA GLU A 26 4.25 9.76 -14.39
C GLU A 26 5.33 8.86 -15.00
N VAL A 27 5.22 8.71 -16.32
CA VAL A 27 6.26 8.21 -17.21
C VAL A 27 7.51 9.09 -17.08
N ALA A 28 8.56 8.56 -16.44
CA ALA A 28 9.92 9.06 -16.62
C ALA A 28 10.57 8.25 -17.75
N ASP A 29 10.50 8.85 -18.93
CA ASP A 29 11.29 8.51 -20.11
C ASP A 29 12.79 8.69 -19.83
N GLY A 30 13.61 7.75 -20.29
CA GLY A 30 15.04 7.95 -20.52
C GLY A 30 16.02 7.75 -19.36
N ALA A 31 16.31 6.49 -19.01
CA ALA A 31 17.65 6.14 -18.52
C ALA A 31 18.01 4.70 -18.91
N LEU A 32 18.88 4.60 -19.91
CA LEU A 32 19.60 3.41 -20.34
C LEU A 32 20.08 2.58 -19.13
N ARG A 33 19.51 1.40 -18.89
CA ARG A 33 20.20 0.35 -18.15
C ARG A 33 20.41 -0.82 -19.09
N THR A 34 21.62 -0.82 -19.65
CA THR A 34 22.35 -1.97 -20.18
C THR A 34 21.87 -3.25 -19.51
N GLY A 35 21.34 -4.16 -20.31
CA GLY A 35 21.03 -5.50 -19.87
C GLY A 35 22.30 -6.14 -19.33
N GLU A 36 22.34 -6.31 -18.01
CA GLU A 36 23.26 -7.22 -17.37
C GLU A 36 22.65 -8.61 -17.59
N LEU A 37 23.33 -9.39 -18.42
CA LEU A 37 22.93 -10.73 -18.82
C LEU A 37 22.93 -11.62 -17.58
N ASP A 38 21.75 -12.06 -17.15
CA ASP A 38 21.64 -13.15 -16.19
C ASP A 38 22.07 -14.46 -16.86
N VAL A 39 22.95 -15.20 -16.18
CA VAL A 39 23.69 -16.35 -16.72
C VAL A 39 22.90 -17.66 -16.73
N ASP A 40 21.66 -17.66 -16.23
CA ASP A 40 20.90 -18.90 -16.00
C ASP A 40 19.61 -19.05 -16.84
N GLY A 41 19.35 -18.18 -17.81
CA GLY A 41 18.35 -18.46 -18.86
C GLY A 41 16.91 -18.64 -18.35
N VAL A 42 16.57 -18.11 -17.18
CA VAL A 42 15.18 -18.04 -16.71
C VAL A 42 14.74 -16.58 -16.77
N LEU A 43 13.86 -16.28 -17.72
CA LEU A 43 13.22 -14.97 -17.86
C LEU A 43 12.23 -14.74 -16.72
N HIS A 44 12.73 -14.49 -15.51
CA HIS A 44 11.92 -13.82 -14.50
C HIS A 44 11.84 -12.36 -14.95
N ALA A 45 10.71 -11.95 -15.53
CA ALA A 45 10.43 -10.54 -15.71
C ALA A 45 10.65 -9.88 -14.33
N HIS A 46 11.65 -9.02 -14.22
CA HIS A 46 11.89 -8.27 -12.99
C HIS A 46 10.68 -7.38 -12.78
N GLU A 47 9.73 -7.85 -11.97
CA GLU A 47 8.65 -7.03 -11.46
C GLU A 47 9.30 -5.79 -10.83
N PRO A 48 8.91 -4.57 -11.23
CA PRO A 48 9.58 -3.37 -10.74
C PRO A 48 9.53 -3.32 -9.21
N ASP A 49 10.61 -2.89 -8.57
CA ASP A 49 10.76 -2.91 -7.11
C ASP A 49 9.59 -2.22 -6.38
N ALA A 50 8.99 -1.19 -7.00
CA ALA A 50 7.79 -0.53 -6.50
C ALA A 50 6.56 -1.46 -6.45
N ALA A 51 6.37 -2.32 -7.44
CA ALA A 51 5.26 -3.28 -7.46
C ALA A 51 5.50 -4.42 -6.47
N LEU A 52 6.73 -4.94 -6.35
CA LEU A 52 7.09 -5.90 -5.32
C LEU A 52 6.91 -5.32 -3.89
N ALA A 53 7.30 -4.07 -3.68
CA ALA A 53 7.06 -3.38 -2.41
C ALA A 53 5.55 -3.23 -2.13
N GLY A 54 4.75 -2.94 -3.16
CA GLY A 54 3.29 -2.94 -3.07
C GLY A 54 2.71 -4.29 -2.64
N HIS A 55 3.21 -5.40 -3.20
CA HIS A 55 2.81 -6.75 -2.80
C HIS A 55 3.23 -7.06 -1.35
N LEU A 56 4.41 -6.64 -0.91
CA LEU A 56 4.84 -6.78 0.48
C LEU A 56 3.91 -6.01 1.44
N VAL A 57 3.55 -4.77 1.10
CA VAL A 57 2.58 -3.98 1.87
C VAL A 57 1.22 -4.68 1.93
N ALA A 58 0.72 -5.19 0.80
CA ALA A 58 -0.55 -5.91 0.76
C ALA A 58 -0.52 -7.17 1.64
N LEU A 59 0.58 -7.93 1.60
CA LEU A 59 0.78 -9.11 2.43
C LEU A 59 0.77 -8.76 3.92
N LEU A 60 1.55 -7.76 4.34
CA LEU A 60 1.64 -7.33 5.73
C LEU A 60 0.32 -6.72 6.24
N PHE A 61 -0.46 -6.08 5.36
CA PHE A 61 -1.78 -5.56 5.70
C PHE A 61 -2.81 -6.68 5.91
N ALA A 62 -2.74 -7.74 5.12
CA ALA A 62 -3.63 -8.90 5.24
C ALA A 62 -3.25 -9.82 6.42
N ALA A 63 -2.02 -9.73 6.92
CA ALA A 63 -1.52 -10.55 8.01
C ALA A 63 -2.23 -10.25 9.33
N SER A 64 -2.57 -11.29 10.09
CA SER A 64 -3.12 -11.15 11.45
C SER A 64 -2.04 -10.83 12.51
N GLY A 65 -0.77 -10.69 12.10
CA GLY A 65 0.36 -10.38 12.97
C GLY A 65 1.68 -10.30 12.19
N PRO A 66 2.83 -10.10 12.88
CA PRO A 66 4.12 -9.96 12.23
C PRO A 66 4.55 -11.22 11.46
N ILE A 67 5.01 -11.02 10.22
CA ILE A 67 5.47 -12.06 9.30
C ILE A 67 7.00 -12.13 9.32
N GLY A 68 7.57 -13.35 9.32
CA GLY A 68 9.02 -13.52 9.22
C GLY A 68 9.57 -13.14 7.84
N VAL A 69 10.77 -12.58 7.77
CA VAL A 69 11.42 -12.18 6.50
C VAL A 69 11.50 -13.34 5.51
N ALA A 70 11.85 -14.55 5.97
CA ALA A 70 11.92 -15.75 5.13
C ALA A 70 10.53 -16.17 4.58
N ASP A 71 9.47 -16.01 5.37
CA ASP A 71 8.10 -16.29 4.93
C ASP A 71 7.63 -15.26 3.90
N ALA A 72 7.96 -13.98 4.09
CA ALA A 72 7.68 -12.94 3.11
C ALA A 72 8.39 -13.23 1.78
N ALA A 73 9.67 -13.61 1.82
CA ALA A 73 10.45 -14.00 0.63
C ALA A 73 9.78 -15.17 -0.11
N ARG A 74 9.39 -16.22 0.62
CA ARG A 74 8.70 -17.40 0.08
C ARG A 74 7.36 -17.04 -0.57
N LEU A 75 6.56 -16.17 0.07
CA LEU A 75 5.25 -15.77 -0.44
C LEU A 75 5.34 -14.83 -1.65
N LEU A 76 6.38 -14.00 -1.71
CA LEU A 76 6.67 -13.12 -2.84
C LEU A 76 7.46 -13.82 -3.95
N ALA A 77 7.88 -15.08 -3.74
CA ALA A 77 8.71 -15.87 -4.65
C ALA A 77 10.02 -15.15 -5.06
N ILE A 78 10.69 -14.52 -4.09
CA ILE A 78 11.97 -13.81 -4.27
C ILE A 78 13.04 -14.33 -3.30
N PRO A 79 14.34 -14.10 -3.57
CA PRO A 79 15.41 -14.33 -2.61
C PRO A 79 15.21 -13.53 -1.32
N VAL A 80 15.68 -14.07 -0.19
CA VAL A 80 15.54 -13.43 1.14
C VAL A 80 16.22 -12.07 1.18
N GLU A 81 17.34 -11.93 0.47
CA GLU A 81 18.15 -10.72 0.37
C GLU A 81 17.34 -9.59 -0.28
N ARG A 82 16.50 -9.91 -1.27
CA ARG A 82 15.63 -8.94 -1.95
C ARG A 82 14.55 -8.38 -1.03
N VAL A 83 14.14 -9.10 0.02
CA VAL A 83 13.20 -8.55 1.00
C VAL A 83 13.81 -7.37 1.75
N GLY A 84 15.13 -7.41 2.00
CA GLY A 84 15.86 -6.29 2.60
C GLY A 84 15.78 -5.03 1.75
N ASP A 85 16.04 -5.15 0.45
CA ASP A 85 15.95 -4.04 -0.51
C ASP A 85 14.54 -3.43 -0.56
N LEU A 86 13.50 -4.27 -0.51
CA LEU A 86 12.11 -3.80 -0.44
C LEU A 86 11.81 -3.08 0.88
N CYS A 87 12.37 -3.54 2.00
CA CYS A 87 12.23 -2.87 3.28
C CYS A 87 12.90 -1.49 3.25
N GLU A 88 14.11 -1.38 2.70
CA GLU A 88 14.81 -0.10 2.54
C GLU A 88 14.07 0.86 1.59
N LEU A 89 13.43 0.33 0.55
CA LEU A 89 12.55 1.13 -0.31
C LEU A 89 11.35 1.66 0.47
N LEU A 90 10.68 0.82 1.26
CA LEU A 90 9.53 1.22 2.09
C LEU A 90 9.92 2.16 3.24
N ASP A 91 11.16 2.14 3.71
CA ASP A 91 11.67 3.13 4.67
C ASP A 91 11.82 4.52 4.02
N ARG A 92 12.32 4.56 2.78
CA ARG A 92 12.50 5.80 2.01
C ARG A 92 11.18 6.35 1.48
N GLU A 93 10.30 5.46 1.04
CA GLU A 93 9.02 5.75 0.40
C GLU A 93 7.90 5.00 1.13
N PRO A 94 7.53 5.45 2.35
CA PRO A 94 6.57 4.74 3.17
C PRO A 94 5.15 4.78 2.57
N PRO A 95 4.37 3.69 2.73
CA PRO A 95 2.99 3.65 2.29
C PRO A 95 2.17 4.75 2.98
N THR A 96 1.23 5.35 2.26
CA THR A 96 0.47 6.51 2.75
C THR A 96 -0.26 6.20 4.06
N GLY A 97 0.18 6.84 5.14
CA GLY A 97 -0.47 6.75 6.45
C GLY A 97 -0.05 5.55 7.29
N LEU A 98 0.84 4.71 6.74
CA LEU A 98 1.40 3.54 7.39
C LEU A 98 2.93 3.66 7.46
N ALA A 99 3.56 2.81 8.25
CA ALA A 99 5.00 2.64 8.32
C ALA A 99 5.34 1.16 8.48
N LEU A 100 6.48 0.75 7.93
CA LEU A 100 7.02 -0.57 8.18
C LEU A 100 7.60 -0.62 9.60
N GLN A 101 7.23 -1.65 10.36
CA GLN A 101 7.83 -1.97 11.65
C GLN A 101 8.63 -3.26 11.53
N ARG A 102 9.84 -3.23 12.09
CA ARG A 102 10.76 -4.37 12.14
C ARG A 102 11.11 -4.67 13.58
N PHE A 103 11.02 -5.93 13.94
CA PHE A 103 11.47 -6.43 15.24
C PHE A 103 12.04 -7.84 15.04
N ASP A 104 13.31 -8.02 15.38
CA ASP A 104 14.11 -9.20 15.02
C ASP A 104 14.01 -9.52 13.51
N ASP A 105 13.61 -10.73 13.15
CA ASP A 105 13.42 -11.20 11.78
C ASP A 105 11.97 -11.05 11.30
N ARG A 106 11.17 -10.18 11.94
CA ARG A 106 9.75 -10.02 11.67
C ARG A 106 9.40 -8.62 11.17
N LEU A 107 8.43 -8.61 10.27
CA LEU A 107 7.89 -7.46 9.57
C LEU A 107 6.41 -7.30 9.92
N SER A 108 5.98 -6.07 10.17
CA SER A 108 4.56 -5.71 10.32
C SER A 108 4.33 -4.29 9.81
N LEU A 109 3.06 -3.92 9.62
CA LEU A 109 2.70 -2.52 9.38
C LEU A 109 2.17 -1.90 10.67
N THR A 110 2.48 -0.62 10.85
CA THR A 110 1.91 0.24 11.88
C THR A 110 1.41 1.53 11.25
N THR A 111 0.68 2.35 12.02
CA THR A 111 0.29 3.69 11.56
C THR A 111 1.51 4.59 11.51
N ALA A 112 1.58 5.45 10.49
CA ALA A 112 2.67 6.41 10.38
C ALA A 112 2.66 7.37 11.59
N PRO A 113 3.81 7.79 12.12
CA PRO A 113 3.86 8.71 13.27
C PRO A 113 3.10 10.01 13.05
N ARG A 114 3.10 10.54 11.81
CA ARG A 114 2.33 11.74 11.42
C ARG A 114 0.81 11.59 11.60
N SER A 115 0.32 10.35 11.65
CA SER A 115 -1.09 10.02 11.84
C SER A 115 -1.48 9.85 13.32
N ALA A 116 -0.51 9.91 14.26
CA ALA A 116 -0.72 9.59 15.68
C ALA A 116 -1.91 10.35 16.29
N ALA A 117 -1.96 11.68 16.15
CA ALA A 117 -3.04 12.49 16.73
C ALA A 117 -4.43 12.13 16.21
N ILE A 118 -4.56 11.69 14.95
CA ILE A 118 -5.86 11.27 14.38
C ILE A 118 -6.24 9.88 14.91
N VAL A 119 -5.27 8.96 14.94
CA VAL A 119 -5.45 7.60 15.45
C VAL A 119 -5.80 7.60 16.93
N GLU A 120 -5.11 8.41 17.75
CA GLU A 120 -5.39 8.57 19.18
C GLU A 120 -6.82 9.06 19.45
N ARG A 121 -7.31 10.03 18.66
CA ARG A 121 -8.70 10.48 18.79
C ARG A 121 -9.70 9.39 18.47
N TYR A 122 -9.43 8.55 17.48
CA TYR A 122 -10.28 7.40 17.15
C TYR A 122 -10.27 6.37 18.28
N LEU A 123 -9.10 6.03 18.83
CA LEU A 123 -8.96 5.06 19.91
C LEU A 123 -9.54 5.57 21.25
N GLY A 124 -9.40 6.87 21.53
CA GLY A 124 -9.93 7.52 22.74
C GLY A 124 -11.42 7.84 22.68
N ALA A 125 -12.04 7.76 21.50
CA ALA A 125 -13.48 7.87 21.30
C ALA A 125 -14.03 6.56 20.70
N PRO A 126 -13.96 5.43 21.45
CA PRO A 126 -14.38 4.15 20.92
C PRO A 126 -15.87 4.25 20.52
N PRO A 127 -16.23 3.86 19.29
CA PRO A 127 -17.64 3.78 18.92
C PRO A 127 -18.35 2.82 19.88
N PRO A 128 -19.63 3.06 20.22
CA PRO A 128 -20.38 2.15 21.09
C PRO A 128 -20.38 0.75 20.47
N VAL A 129 -19.68 -0.18 21.13
CA VAL A 129 -19.65 -1.58 20.70
C VAL A 129 -21.04 -2.14 20.95
N ARG A 130 -21.74 -2.59 19.89
CA ARG A 130 -22.93 -3.41 20.09
C ARG A 130 -22.48 -4.71 20.77
N LEU A 131 -22.81 -4.86 22.04
CA LEU A 131 -22.64 -6.12 22.75
C LEU A 131 -23.34 -7.21 21.94
N SER A 132 -22.60 -8.26 21.60
CA SER A 132 -23.19 -9.43 20.98
C SER A 132 -24.11 -10.10 21.99
N ARG A 133 -25.10 -10.87 21.51
CA ARG A 133 -26.01 -11.63 22.37
C ARG A 133 -25.29 -12.66 23.26
N ALA A 134 -24.02 -12.96 22.99
CA ALA A 134 -23.18 -13.82 23.82
C ALA A 134 -22.52 -13.08 25.00
N ALA A 135 -22.52 -11.74 24.98
CA ALA A 135 -21.98 -10.89 26.04
C ALA A 135 -23.08 -10.30 26.96
N LEU A 136 -24.36 -10.63 26.70
CA LEU A 136 -25.52 -10.34 27.55
C LEU A 136 -25.97 -11.61 28.26
#